data_AF-A0A4R6BD08-F1
#
_entry.id   AF-A0A4R6BD08-F1
#
_cell.length_a   1.000
_cell.length_b   1.000
_cell.length_c   1.000
_cell.angle_alpha   90.00
_cell.angle_beta   90.00
_cell.angle_gamma   90.00
#
_symmetry.space_group_name_H-M   'P 1'
#
loop_
_entity.id
_entity.type
_entity.pdbx_description
1 polymer ?
#
loop_
_entity_poly.entity_id
_entity_poly.type
_entity_poly.pdbx_seq_one_letter_code
_entity_poly.pdbx_strand_id
1 'polypeptide(L)'
;MTEIIPFPGLPDKLNRQLQTYIQNNEFEPAYETILELERHVELSHQQQLQKLEILYALESFLELREEASILLNQGHPNYEVTVYYFLLSLFELGQYQTVIELIDSLRAEEIDHRLKMKLLPLYDQARHRKNLRDRQAADALSDFVNWSADRQVHFIQQLINEENMAYTGTVLELLKSPLHPVVQTVIIQYIQLAGEREIIQVNKFGTSVTFLSSDVVTIDRDFLIEDVLPLVLDWFESNMPDMAGSVQNWMERQALVFYPINFDIDELTIETDVIADCYIYFALSMFQMEEIYPLTLTEDHEHVLDIIKEAVKYEL
;
A
#
# COMPACT_ATOMS: atom_id res chain seq x y z
N MET A 1 6.85 -22.36 -27.91
CA MET A 1 6.66 -21.05 -28.58
C MET A 1 5.38 -21.14 -29.37
N THR A 2 4.28 -20.66 -28.79
CA THR A 2 2.96 -20.73 -29.41
C THR A 2 2.85 -19.54 -30.36
N GLU A 3 2.82 -19.79 -31.66
CA GLU A 3 2.56 -18.76 -32.66
C GLU A 3 1.14 -18.22 -32.42
N ILE A 4 1.07 -16.99 -31.90
CA ILE A 4 -0.17 -16.21 -31.88
C ILE A 4 -0.54 -15.99 -33.34
N ILE A 5 -1.60 -16.65 -33.80
CA ILE A 5 -2.13 -16.45 -35.16
C ILE A 5 -2.98 -15.16 -35.08
N PRO A 6 -2.53 -14.02 -35.63
CA PRO A 6 -3.35 -12.81 -35.61
C PRO A 6 -4.58 -13.04 -36.47
N PHE A 7 -5.77 -12.94 -35.88
CA PHE A 7 -7.02 -12.98 -36.63
C PHE A 7 -7.09 -11.72 -37.53
N PRO A 8 -7.07 -11.87 -38.87
CA PRO A 8 -7.03 -10.70 -39.76
C PRO A 8 -8.30 -9.86 -39.59
N GLY A 9 -8.12 -8.58 -39.25
CA GLY A 9 -9.20 -7.60 -39.08
C GLY A 9 -9.81 -7.51 -37.67
N LEU A 10 -9.36 -8.32 -36.70
CA LEU A 10 -9.80 -8.19 -35.30
C LEU A 10 -9.44 -6.82 -34.70
N PRO A 11 -8.21 -6.28 -34.84
CA PRO A 11 -7.86 -4.96 -34.31
C PRO A 11 -8.73 -3.84 -34.91
N ASP A 12 -9.02 -3.88 -36.21
CA ASP A 12 -9.87 -2.89 -36.88
C ASP A 12 -11.33 -2.94 -36.41
N LYS A 13 -11.82 -4.14 -36.09
CA LYS A 13 -13.16 -4.33 -35.52
C LYS A 13 -13.21 -3.79 -34.10
N LEU A 14 -12.25 -4.17 -33.25
CA LEU A 14 -12.14 -3.69 -31.88
C LEU A 14 -12.00 -2.16 -31.82
N ASN A 15 -11.22 -1.56 -32.74
CA ASN A 15 -11.13 -0.11 -32.86
C ASN A 15 -12.46 0.56 -33.18
N ARG A 16 -13.25 0.00 -34.11
CA ARG A 16 -14.59 0.53 -34.40
C ARG A 16 -15.54 0.40 -33.21
N GLN A 17 -15.45 -0.71 -32.47
CA GLN A 17 -16.22 -0.91 -31.25
C GLN A 17 -15.82 0.11 -30.18
N LEU A 18 -14.52 0.29 -29.94
CA LEU A 18 -13.99 1.27 -29.00
C LEU A 18 -14.51 2.68 -29.28
N GLN A 19 -14.43 3.14 -30.54
CA GLN A 19 -14.95 4.46 -30.91
C GLN A 19 -16.47 4.57 -30.70
N THR A 20 -17.22 3.47 -30.92
CA THR A 20 -18.66 3.45 -30.69
C THR A 20 -19.00 3.56 -29.21
N TYR A 21 -18.30 2.79 -28.37
CA TYR A 21 -18.46 2.82 -26.93
C TYR A 21 -18.12 4.19 -26.33
N ILE A 22 -16.99 4.78 -26.75
CA ILE A 22 -16.60 6.13 -26.31
C ILE A 22 -17.65 7.18 -26.73
N GLN A 23 -18.15 7.13 -27.98
CA GLN A 23 -19.18 8.07 -28.45
C GLN A 23 -20.50 7.96 -27.68
N ASN A 24 -20.83 6.76 -27.19
CA ASN A 24 -22.02 6.49 -26.40
C ASN A 24 -21.81 6.73 -24.89
N ASN A 25 -20.61 7.10 -24.45
CA ASN A 25 -20.19 7.18 -23.03
C ASN A 25 -20.33 5.84 -22.29
N GLU A 26 -20.15 4.72 -22.99
CA GLU A 26 -20.15 3.37 -22.42
C GLU A 26 -18.70 3.00 -22.07
N PHE A 27 -18.22 3.46 -20.90
CA PHE A 27 -16.79 3.40 -20.55
C PHE A 27 -16.31 2.01 -20.09
N GLU A 28 -17.16 1.24 -19.41
CA GLU A 28 -16.85 -0.14 -19.00
C GLU A 28 -16.57 -1.05 -20.22
N PRO A 29 -17.47 -1.16 -21.23
CA PRO A 29 -17.18 -1.97 -22.41
C PRO A 29 -16.07 -1.35 -23.29
N ALA A 30 -15.86 -0.03 -23.24
CA ALA A 30 -14.71 0.60 -23.89
C ALA A 30 -13.39 0.12 -23.25
N TYR A 31 -13.33 0.05 -21.93
CA TYR A 31 -12.17 -0.44 -21.19
C TYR A 31 -11.89 -1.93 -21.48
N GLU A 32 -12.92 -2.79 -21.43
CA GLU A 32 -12.78 -4.21 -21.82
C GLU A 32 -12.24 -4.36 -23.26
N THR A 33 -12.70 -3.49 -24.18
CA THR A 33 -12.22 -3.47 -25.56
C THR A 33 -10.75 -3.04 -25.66
N ILE A 34 -10.29 -2.11 -24.81
CA ILE A 34 -8.87 -1.72 -24.72
C ILE A 34 -8.02 -2.89 -24.20
N LEU A 35 -8.44 -3.53 -23.11
CA LEU A 35 -7.71 -4.69 -22.56
C LEU A 35 -7.60 -5.81 -23.59
N GLU A 36 -8.66 -6.05 -24.36
CA GLU A 36 -8.62 -7.03 -25.44
C GLU A 36 -7.70 -6.58 -26.58
N LEU A 37 -7.68 -5.29 -26.95
CA LEU A 37 -6.73 -4.75 -27.93
C LEU A 37 -5.27 -4.98 -27.50
N GLU A 38 -4.94 -4.67 -26.25
CA GLU A 38 -3.59 -4.81 -25.69
C GLU A 38 -3.06 -6.24 -25.72
N ARG A 39 -3.96 -7.24 -25.63
CA ARG A 39 -3.59 -8.66 -25.75
C ARG A 39 -3.13 -9.05 -27.14
N HIS A 40 -3.54 -8.32 -28.18
CA HIS A 40 -3.29 -8.68 -29.58
C HIS A 40 -2.31 -7.72 -30.28
N VAL A 41 -2.29 -6.44 -29.90
CA VAL A 41 -1.51 -5.39 -30.56
C VAL A 41 -1.06 -4.30 -29.58
N GLU A 42 0.04 -3.62 -29.91
CA GLU A 42 0.41 -2.38 -29.23
C GLU A 42 -0.60 -1.27 -29.54
N LEU A 43 -1.01 -0.53 -28.50
CA LEU A 43 -1.90 0.61 -28.67
C LEU A 43 -1.18 1.75 -29.40
N SER A 44 -1.85 2.31 -30.40
CA SER A 44 -1.47 3.60 -30.98
C SER A 44 -1.54 4.73 -29.95
N HIS A 45 -0.79 5.80 -30.19
CA HIS A 45 -0.83 7.00 -29.33
C HIS A 45 -2.25 7.54 -29.07
N GLN A 46 -3.14 7.46 -30.06
CA GLN A 46 -4.52 7.87 -29.87
C GLN A 46 -5.26 6.94 -28.88
N GLN A 47 -5.11 5.62 -29.02
CA GLN A 47 -5.75 4.66 -28.12
C GLN A 47 -5.17 4.74 -26.70
N GLN A 48 -3.88 5.03 -26.56
CA GLN A 48 -3.25 5.29 -25.26
C GLN A 48 -3.92 6.47 -24.56
N LEU A 49 -4.15 7.59 -25.26
CA LEU A 49 -4.87 8.72 -24.69
C LEU A 49 -6.35 8.41 -24.38
N GLN A 50 -7.00 7.59 -25.21
CA GLN A 50 -8.37 7.13 -24.94
C GLN A 50 -8.44 6.24 -23.70
N LYS A 51 -7.41 5.41 -23.44
CA LYS A 51 -7.29 4.64 -22.20
C LYS A 51 -7.29 5.56 -20.98
N LEU A 52 -6.50 6.64 -21.00
CA LEU A 52 -6.48 7.61 -19.90
C LEU A 52 -7.84 8.28 -19.68
N GLU A 53 -8.55 8.65 -20.75
CA GLU A 53 -9.89 9.22 -20.66
C GLU A 53 -10.89 8.25 -20.05
N ILE A 54 -10.87 6.98 -20.50
CA ILE A 54 -11.75 5.92 -19.99
C ILE A 54 -11.47 5.64 -18.52
N LEU A 55 -10.20 5.51 -18.14
CA LEU A 55 -9.80 5.28 -16.74
C LEU A 55 -10.24 6.43 -15.83
N TYR A 56 -10.14 7.68 -16.30
CA TYR A 56 -10.66 8.83 -15.57
C TYR A 56 -12.18 8.77 -15.42
N ALA A 57 -12.90 8.42 -16.48
CA ALA A 57 -14.37 8.32 -16.45
C ALA A 57 -14.88 7.18 -15.56
N LEU A 58 -14.11 6.10 -15.42
CA LEU A 58 -14.38 4.97 -14.53
C LEU A 58 -13.90 5.18 -13.08
N GLU A 59 -13.43 6.40 -12.75
CA GLU A 59 -12.87 6.72 -11.43
C GLU A 59 -11.72 5.78 -11.00
N SER A 60 -11.05 5.15 -11.97
CA SER A 60 -9.97 4.19 -11.76
C SER A 60 -8.64 4.94 -11.63
N PHE A 61 -8.56 5.82 -10.64
CA PHE A 61 -7.49 6.83 -10.53
C PHE A 61 -6.10 6.24 -10.23
N LEU A 62 -6.03 5.11 -9.53
CA LEU A 62 -4.75 4.42 -9.28
C LEU A 62 -4.14 3.91 -10.59
N GLU A 63 -4.93 3.18 -11.38
CA GLU A 63 -4.50 2.69 -12.69
C GLU A 63 -4.23 3.85 -13.66
N LEU A 64 -5.06 4.90 -13.64
CA LEU A 64 -4.82 6.12 -14.43
C LEU A 64 -3.46 6.74 -14.12
N ARG A 65 -3.09 6.82 -12.84
CA ARG A 65 -1.81 7.38 -12.40
C ARG A 65 -0.64 6.55 -12.94
N GLU A 66 -0.74 5.23 -12.84
CA GLU A 66 0.28 4.29 -13.31
C GLU A 66 0.44 4.36 -14.84
N GLU A 67 -0.65 4.26 -15.58
CA GLU A 67 -0.65 4.33 -17.04
C GLU A 67 -0.12 5.67 -17.55
N ALA A 68 -0.57 6.78 -16.98
CA ALA A 68 -0.07 8.11 -17.36
C ALA A 68 1.43 8.25 -17.04
N SER A 69 1.90 7.73 -15.89
CA SER A 69 3.32 7.73 -15.51
C SER A 69 4.18 6.92 -16.50
N ILE A 70 3.71 5.72 -16.89
CA ILE A 70 4.39 4.89 -17.89
C ILE A 70 4.53 5.65 -19.22
N LEU A 71 3.45 6.27 -19.71
CA LEU A 71 3.46 7.04 -20.95
C LEU A 71 4.39 8.27 -20.87
N LEU A 72 4.45 8.96 -19.73
CA LEU A 72 5.39 10.07 -19.52
C LEU A 72 6.84 9.59 -19.56
N ASN A 73 7.16 8.48 -18.89
CA ASN A 73 8.50 7.90 -18.86
C ASN A 73 8.96 7.40 -20.24
N GLN A 74 8.02 6.94 -21.07
CA GLN A 74 8.28 6.54 -22.46
C GLN A 74 8.41 7.73 -23.43
N GLY A 75 8.16 8.96 -22.97
CA GLY A 75 8.21 10.15 -23.81
C GLY A 75 7.08 10.22 -24.82
N HIS A 76 5.84 9.89 -24.39
CA HIS A 76 4.66 9.90 -25.26
C HIS A 76 4.53 11.24 -26.03
N PRO A 77 4.27 11.25 -27.35
CA PRO A 77 4.29 12.46 -28.16
C PRO A 77 3.33 13.56 -27.72
N ASN A 78 2.21 13.18 -27.09
CA ASN A 78 1.21 14.12 -26.56
C ASN A 78 1.44 14.41 -25.07
N TYR A 79 2.64 14.88 -24.74
CA TYR A 79 3.08 15.15 -23.37
C TYR A 79 2.07 15.97 -22.57
N GLU A 80 1.51 17.04 -23.15
CA GLU A 80 0.62 17.95 -22.43
C GLU A 80 -0.71 17.29 -22.03
N VAL A 81 -1.18 16.32 -22.81
CA VAL A 81 -2.40 15.57 -22.47
C VAL A 81 -2.09 14.54 -21.40
N THR A 82 -0.99 13.79 -21.57
CA THR A 82 -0.58 12.75 -20.62
C THR A 82 -0.28 13.35 -19.24
N VAL A 83 0.47 14.45 -19.16
CA VAL A 83 0.80 15.11 -17.89
C VAL A 83 -0.45 15.67 -17.21
N TYR A 84 -1.44 16.13 -17.99
CA TYR A 84 -2.69 16.62 -17.43
C TYR A 84 -3.51 15.50 -16.78
N TYR A 85 -3.63 14.34 -17.43
CA TYR A 85 -4.29 13.17 -16.82
C TYR A 85 -3.53 12.61 -15.61
N PHE A 86 -2.20 12.65 -15.64
CA PHE A 86 -1.39 12.31 -14.48
C PHE A 86 -1.72 13.23 -13.30
N LEU A 87 -1.73 14.55 -13.50
CA LEU A 87 -2.08 15.51 -12.44
C LEU A 87 -3.53 15.39 -11.97
N LEU A 88 -4.48 15.06 -12.87
CA LEU A 88 -5.86 14.77 -12.48
C LEU A 88 -5.93 13.54 -11.58
N SER A 89 -5.22 12.46 -11.92
CA SER A 89 -5.21 11.25 -11.09
C SER A 89 -4.70 11.53 -9.67
N LEU A 90 -3.59 12.26 -9.54
CA LEU A 90 -3.05 12.69 -8.25
C LEU A 90 -4.05 13.55 -7.46
N PHE A 91 -4.73 14.47 -8.15
CA PHE A 91 -5.74 15.33 -7.53
C PHE A 91 -6.91 14.53 -6.96
N GLU A 92 -7.46 13.57 -7.72
CA GLU A 92 -8.58 12.74 -7.28
C GLU A 92 -8.18 11.75 -6.18
N LEU A 93 -6.93 11.27 -6.20
CA LEU A 93 -6.32 10.50 -5.11
C LEU A 93 -6.05 11.36 -3.86
N GLY A 94 -6.25 12.68 -3.94
CA GLY A 94 -6.09 13.59 -2.82
C GLY A 94 -4.63 13.97 -2.53
N GLN A 95 -3.71 13.66 -3.43
CA GLN A 95 -2.27 13.96 -3.37
C GLN A 95 -2.03 15.42 -3.78
N TYR A 96 -2.72 16.35 -3.10
CA TYR A 96 -2.79 17.76 -3.48
C TYR A 96 -1.45 18.47 -3.40
N GLN A 97 -0.58 18.09 -2.45
CA GLN A 97 0.77 18.67 -2.34
C GLN A 97 1.60 18.31 -3.56
N THR A 98 1.60 17.05 -3.96
CA THR A 98 2.29 16.56 -5.16
C THR A 98 1.78 17.26 -6.42
N VAL A 99 0.47 17.47 -6.55
CA VAL A 99 -0.11 18.26 -7.66
C VAL A 99 0.43 19.70 -7.69
N ILE A 100 0.48 20.37 -6.54
CA ILE A 100 0.98 21.76 -6.42
C ILE A 100 2.45 21.84 -6.84
N GLU A 101 3.29 20.96 -6.31
CA GLU A 101 4.73 20.92 -6.57
C GLU A 101 5.06 20.62 -8.03
N LEU A 102 4.35 19.66 -8.63
CA LEU A 102 4.51 19.33 -10.04
C LEU A 102 4.06 20.47 -10.95
N ILE A 103 2.93 21.12 -10.65
CA ILE A 103 2.49 22.28 -11.45
C ILE A 103 3.47 23.44 -11.32
N ASP A 104 4.02 23.71 -10.13
CA ASP A 104 5.02 24.76 -9.96
C ASP A 104 6.33 24.44 -10.69
N SER A 105 6.75 23.16 -10.70
CA SER A 105 7.87 22.68 -11.49
C SER A 105 7.63 22.87 -13.00
N LEU A 106 6.45 22.46 -13.49
CA LEU A 106 6.05 22.65 -14.90
C LEU A 106 5.95 24.13 -15.30
N ARG A 107 5.59 25.01 -14.37
CA ARG A 107 5.56 26.47 -14.63
C ARG A 107 6.96 27.07 -14.79
N ALA A 108 7.97 26.46 -14.18
CA ALA A 108 9.37 26.87 -14.36
C ALA A 108 9.90 26.46 -15.75
N GLU A 109 9.25 25.52 -16.42
CA GLU A 109 9.56 25.06 -17.77
C GLU A 109 8.81 25.83 -18.87
N GLU A 110 9.30 25.73 -20.12
CA GLU A 110 8.63 26.29 -21.30
C GLU A 110 7.47 25.39 -21.76
N ILE A 111 6.38 25.34 -21.01
CA ILE A 111 5.17 24.61 -21.39
C ILE A 111 4.20 25.44 -22.25
N ASP A 112 3.39 24.77 -23.08
CA ASP A 112 2.37 25.40 -23.93
C ASP A 112 1.35 26.23 -23.13
N HIS A 113 0.92 27.35 -23.71
CA HIS A 113 -0.02 28.26 -23.06
C HIS A 113 -1.38 27.61 -22.79
N ARG A 114 -1.84 26.68 -23.64
CA ARG A 114 -3.11 25.97 -23.42
C ARG A 114 -3.05 25.08 -22.18
N LEU A 115 -1.91 24.41 -21.97
CA LEU A 115 -1.68 23.62 -20.76
C LEU A 115 -1.67 24.53 -19.53
N LYS A 116 -0.95 25.65 -19.56
CA LYS A 116 -0.95 26.64 -18.44
C LYS A 116 -2.35 27.04 -18.02
N MET A 117 -3.23 27.30 -18.99
CA MET A 117 -4.62 27.67 -18.72
C MET A 117 -5.44 26.54 -18.09
N LYS A 118 -5.16 25.28 -18.42
CA LYS A 118 -5.79 24.11 -17.78
C LYS A 118 -5.25 23.84 -16.38
N LEU A 119 -3.96 24.11 -16.14
CA LEU A 119 -3.32 23.84 -14.85
C LEU A 119 -3.68 24.85 -13.77
N LEU A 120 -3.98 26.11 -14.13
CA LEU A 120 -4.33 27.15 -13.16
C LEU A 120 -5.54 26.78 -12.26
N PRO A 121 -6.71 26.39 -12.79
CA PRO A 121 -7.84 26.01 -11.94
C PRO A 121 -7.54 24.76 -11.10
N LEU A 122 -6.80 23.79 -11.65
CA LEU A 122 -6.41 22.58 -10.92
C LEU A 122 -5.49 22.93 -9.74
N TYR A 123 -4.53 23.81 -9.94
CA TYR A 123 -3.63 24.32 -8.90
C TYR A 123 -4.39 25.02 -7.77
N ASP A 124 -5.29 25.94 -8.11
CA ASP A 124 -6.06 26.69 -7.12
C ASP A 124 -6.98 25.77 -6.31
N GLN A 125 -7.60 24.78 -6.96
CA GLN A 125 -8.41 23.76 -6.30
C GLN A 125 -7.56 22.87 -5.39
N ALA A 126 -6.40 22.39 -5.86
CA ALA A 126 -5.49 21.55 -5.08
C ALA A 126 -5.04 22.30 -3.81
N ARG A 127 -4.65 23.57 -3.95
CA ARG A 127 -4.27 24.41 -2.80
C ARG A 127 -5.42 24.61 -1.82
N HIS A 128 -6.64 24.85 -2.32
CA HIS A 128 -7.80 25.01 -1.45
C HIS A 128 -8.12 23.71 -0.69
N ARG A 129 -8.17 22.58 -1.40
CA ARG A 129 -8.42 21.25 -0.83
C ARG A 129 -7.36 20.85 0.18
N LYS A 130 -6.08 21.07 -0.14
CA LYS A 130 -4.96 20.86 0.78
C LYS A 130 -5.16 21.63 2.08
N ASN A 131 -5.37 22.95 2.01
CA ASN A 131 -5.55 23.78 3.19
C ASN A 131 -6.77 23.36 4.04
N LEU A 132 -7.84 22.91 3.41
CA LEU A 132 -9.01 22.40 4.12
C LEU A 132 -8.68 21.10 4.85
N ARG A 133 -8.04 20.15 4.15
CA ARG A 133 -7.61 18.88 4.74
C ARG A 133 -6.61 19.07 5.85
N ASP A 134 -5.65 19.99 5.71
CA ASP A 134 -4.64 20.22 6.74
C ASP A 134 -5.26 20.72 8.05
N ARG A 135 -6.32 21.55 7.95
CA ARG A 135 -7.09 21.98 9.13
C ARG A 135 -7.84 20.80 9.76
N GLN A 136 -8.52 20.01 8.94
CA GLN A 136 -9.25 18.83 9.41
C GLN A 136 -8.34 17.80 10.07
N ALA A 137 -7.16 17.55 9.50
CA ALA A 137 -6.16 16.64 10.03
C ALA A 137 -5.56 17.16 11.34
N ALA A 138 -5.26 18.46 11.43
CA ALA A 138 -4.79 19.06 12.68
C ALA A 138 -5.83 18.95 13.81
N ASP A 139 -7.11 19.23 13.51
CA ASP A 139 -8.20 19.07 14.47
C ASP A 139 -8.37 17.60 14.87
N ALA A 140 -8.33 16.68 13.90
CA ALA A 140 -8.39 15.23 14.12
C ALA A 140 -7.28 14.71 15.04
N LEU A 141 -6.03 15.15 14.80
CA LEU A 141 -4.87 14.74 15.58
C LEU A 141 -4.99 15.13 17.06
N SER A 142 -5.70 16.23 17.37
CA SER A 142 -5.91 16.67 18.75
C SER A 142 -6.73 15.66 19.59
N ASP A 143 -7.64 14.93 18.95
CA ASP A 143 -8.50 13.92 19.60
C ASP A 143 -8.03 12.48 19.35
N PHE A 144 -6.93 12.29 18.60
CA PHE A 144 -6.49 11.00 18.08
C PHE A 144 -6.39 9.91 19.15
N VAL A 145 -5.77 10.22 20.29
CA VAL A 145 -5.54 9.26 21.39
C VAL A 145 -6.86 8.75 22.00
N ASN A 146 -7.96 9.50 21.86
CA ASN A 146 -9.27 9.14 22.41
C ASN A 146 -10.11 8.28 21.45
N TRP A 147 -9.61 8.00 20.24
CA TRP A 147 -10.32 7.18 19.25
C TRP A 147 -10.11 5.68 19.49
N SER A 148 -10.96 4.85 18.87
CA SER A 148 -10.70 3.42 18.76
C SER A 148 -9.45 3.17 17.90
N ALA A 149 -8.77 2.05 18.16
CA ALA A 149 -7.59 1.66 17.40
C ALA A 149 -7.86 1.55 15.89
N ASP A 150 -9.01 0.99 15.48
CA ASP A 150 -9.39 0.92 14.06
C ASP A 150 -9.47 2.30 13.40
N ARG A 151 -10.04 3.28 14.12
CA ARG A 151 -10.17 4.65 13.62
C ARG A 151 -8.80 5.33 13.54
N GLN A 152 -7.92 5.07 14.51
CA GLN A 152 -6.54 5.55 14.50
C GLN A 152 -5.77 5.00 13.31
N VAL A 153 -5.83 3.68 13.08
CA VAL A 153 -5.21 3.00 11.93
C VAL A 153 -5.72 3.61 10.62
N HIS A 154 -7.04 3.69 10.45
CA HIS A 154 -7.64 4.23 9.23
C HIS A 154 -7.21 5.66 8.95
N PHE A 155 -7.14 6.51 9.99
CA PHE A 155 -6.71 7.89 9.84
C PHE A 155 -5.24 8.02 9.40
N ILE A 156 -4.33 7.26 10.02
CA ILE A 156 -2.92 7.29 9.61
C ILE A 156 -2.75 6.73 8.19
N GLN A 157 -3.44 5.63 7.85
CA GLN A 157 -3.44 5.10 6.48
C GLN A 157 -3.99 6.12 5.46
N GLN A 158 -5.02 6.88 5.82
CA GLN A 158 -5.52 7.96 4.99
C GLN A 158 -4.43 9.02 4.74
N LEU A 159 -3.69 9.45 5.78
CA LEU A 159 -2.58 10.39 5.60
C LEU A 159 -1.48 9.82 4.69
N ILE A 160 -1.16 8.53 4.82
CA ILE A 160 -0.21 7.82 3.95
C ILE A 160 -0.69 7.86 2.48
N ASN A 161 -1.93 7.44 2.22
CA ASN A 161 -2.49 7.37 0.87
C ASN A 161 -2.56 8.74 0.17
N GLU A 162 -2.80 9.79 0.96
CA GLU A 162 -2.82 11.18 0.50
C GLU A 162 -1.43 11.80 0.35
N GLU A 163 -0.36 11.06 0.67
CA GLU A 163 1.03 11.54 0.71
C GLU A 163 1.22 12.76 1.64
N ASN A 164 0.38 12.90 2.67
CA ASN A 164 0.42 14.05 3.58
C ASN A 164 1.37 13.80 4.76
N MET A 165 2.65 14.06 4.54
CA MET A 165 3.73 13.86 5.51
C MET A 165 3.99 15.07 6.44
N ALA A 166 3.10 16.08 6.45
CA ALA A 166 3.31 17.31 7.22
C ALA A 166 3.24 17.12 8.75
N TYR A 167 2.79 15.95 9.22
CA TYR A 167 2.50 15.69 10.63
C TYR A 167 3.49 14.73 11.30
N THR A 168 4.63 14.41 10.67
CA THR A 168 5.65 13.48 11.19
C THR A 168 6.01 13.78 12.65
N GLY A 169 6.33 15.03 12.98
CA GLY A 169 6.64 15.43 14.36
C GLY A 169 5.47 15.28 15.34
N THR A 170 4.23 15.55 14.91
CA THR A 170 3.03 15.36 15.76
C THR A 170 2.77 13.88 16.01
N VAL A 171 2.85 13.07 14.96
CA VAL A 171 2.63 11.63 15.00
C VAL A 171 3.72 10.91 15.81
N LEU A 172 4.97 11.37 15.71
CA LEU A 172 6.08 10.91 16.57
C LEU A 172 5.80 11.16 18.05
N GLU A 173 5.25 12.33 18.41
CA GLU A 173 4.87 12.62 19.80
C GLU A 173 3.75 11.69 20.31
N LEU A 174 2.82 11.30 19.43
CA LEU A 174 1.73 10.39 19.78
C LEU A 174 2.22 9.01 20.22
N LEU A 175 3.38 8.54 19.72
CA LEU A 175 3.97 7.25 20.13
C LEU A 175 4.35 7.19 21.62
N LYS A 176 4.46 8.34 22.30
CA LYS A 176 4.67 8.39 23.75
C LYS A 176 3.42 8.04 24.56
N SER A 177 2.25 8.05 23.93
CA SER A 177 0.98 7.66 24.53
C SER A 177 0.81 6.14 24.48
N PRO A 178 0.00 5.55 25.38
CA PRO A 178 -0.31 4.11 25.34
C PRO A 178 -1.24 3.80 24.15
N LEU A 179 -0.66 3.57 22.99
CA LEU A 179 -1.37 3.21 21.76
C LEU A 179 -1.39 1.69 21.56
N HIS A 180 -2.41 1.21 20.84
CA HIS A 180 -2.49 -0.18 20.42
C HIS A 180 -1.28 -0.57 19.55
N PRO A 181 -0.70 -1.78 19.67
CA PRO A 181 0.52 -2.15 18.94
C PRO A 181 0.43 -1.97 17.42
N VAL A 182 -0.72 -2.31 16.82
CA VAL A 182 -0.96 -2.10 15.38
C VAL A 182 -0.95 -0.61 15.02
N VAL A 183 -1.50 0.26 15.88
CA VAL A 183 -1.49 1.72 15.67
C VAL A 183 -0.05 2.24 15.70
N GLN A 184 0.77 1.76 16.64
CA GLN A 184 2.20 2.10 16.69
C GLN A 184 2.91 1.70 15.38
N THR A 185 2.62 0.51 14.84
CA THR A 185 3.20 0.02 13.58
C THR A 185 2.85 0.91 12.38
N VAL A 186 1.59 1.29 12.22
CA VAL A 186 1.16 2.16 11.10
C VAL A 186 1.76 3.56 11.25
N ILE A 187 1.92 4.06 12.48
CA ILE A 187 2.64 5.31 12.75
C ILE A 187 4.12 5.20 12.36
N ILE A 188 4.80 4.11 12.71
CA ILE A 188 6.21 3.92 12.31
C ILE A 188 6.33 3.92 10.78
N GLN A 189 5.43 3.23 10.07
CA GLN A 189 5.41 3.25 8.60
C GLN A 189 5.21 4.66 8.04
N TYR A 190 4.30 5.45 8.62
CA TYR A 190 4.12 6.86 8.25
C TYR A 190 5.41 7.67 8.40
N ILE A 191 6.13 7.50 9.52
CA ILE A 191 7.40 8.20 9.77
C ILE A 191 8.49 7.73 8.79
N GLN A 192 8.57 6.43 8.50
CA GLN A 192 9.50 5.89 7.50
C GLN A 192 9.25 6.47 6.11
N LEU A 193 7.98 6.57 5.69
CA LEU A 193 7.59 7.13 4.39
C LEU A 193 7.87 8.63 4.28
N ALA A 194 7.83 9.37 5.39
CA ALA A 194 8.26 10.76 5.41
C ALA A 194 9.77 10.94 5.14
N GLY A 195 10.56 9.86 5.26
CA GLY A 195 12.00 9.88 4.99
C GLY A 195 12.84 10.64 6.02
N GLU A 196 12.23 11.03 7.14
CA GLU A 196 12.91 11.73 8.23
C GLU A 196 13.67 10.73 9.11
N ARG A 197 14.89 11.12 9.52
CA ARG A 197 15.75 10.29 10.38
C ARG A 197 15.45 10.60 11.84
N GLU A 198 14.51 9.87 12.41
CA GLU A 198 13.98 10.07 13.76
C GLU A 198 14.31 8.90 14.68
N ILE A 199 14.65 9.19 15.94
CA ILE A 199 14.80 8.16 16.97
C ILE A 199 13.41 7.84 17.51
N ILE A 200 12.96 6.62 17.28
CA ILE A 200 11.64 6.15 17.69
C ILE A 200 11.81 5.25 18.92
N GLN A 201 11.01 5.50 19.94
CA GLN A 201 10.86 4.61 21.08
C GLN A 201 9.41 4.11 21.12
N VAL A 202 9.24 2.78 21.16
CA VAL A 202 7.94 2.13 21.28
C VAL A 202 7.92 1.17 22.46
N ASN A 203 6.73 0.96 23.01
CA ASN A 203 6.50 0.02 24.09
C ASN A 203 5.42 -0.97 23.64
N LYS A 204 5.80 -2.24 23.45
CA LYS A 204 4.88 -3.33 23.12
C LYS A 204 5.18 -4.54 24.01
N PHE A 205 4.12 -5.20 24.49
CA PHE A 205 4.22 -6.39 25.35
C PHE A 205 5.07 -6.21 26.62
N GLY A 206 5.17 -4.99 27.13
CA GLY A 206 6.03 -4.67 28.28
C GLY A 206 7.52 -4.48 27.93
N THR A 207 7.89 -4.65 26.66
CA THR A 207 9.24 -4.41 26.14
C THR A 207 9.31 -3.02 25.51
N SER A 208 10.38 -2.29 25.83
CA SER A 208 10.69 -0.99 25.21
C SER A 208 11.78 -1.18 24.16
N VAL A 209 11.51 -0.78 22.92
CA VAL A 209 12.49 -0.84 21.84
C VAL A 209 12.74 0.58 21.35
N THR A 210 14.02 0.92 21.18
CA THR A 210 14.46 2.20 20.62
C THR A 210 15.28 1.93 19.37
N PHE A 211 14.91 2.56 18.27
CA PHE A 211 15.57 2.38 16.98
C PHE A 211 15.53 3.68 16.18
N LEU A 212 16.29 3.72 15.10
CA LEU A 212 16.29 4.82 14.15
C LEU A 212 15.34 4.47 13.01
N SER A 213 14.44 5.39 12.63
CA SER A 213 13.45 5.16 11.56
C SER A 213 14.07 4.70 10.23
N SER A 214 15.29 5.14 9.92
CA SER A 214 16.02 4.78 8.70
C SER A 214 16.67 3.40 8.74
N ASP A 215 16.86 2.83 9.93
CA ASP A 215 17.65 1.60 10.12
C ASP A 215 16.74 0.38 10.30
N VAL A 216 15.46 0.59 10.59
CA VAL A 216 14.47 -0.48 10.69
C VAL A 216 13.96 -0.85 9.30
N VAL A 217 13.86 -2.16 9.02
CA VAL A 217 13.32 -2.69 7.76
C VAL A 217 11.86 -2.29 7.60
N THR A 218 11.36 -2.26 6.38
CA THR A 218 9.93 -2.03 6.13
C THR A 218 9.12 -3.28 6.52
N ILE A 219 7.83 -3.11 6.83
CA ILE A 219 6.98 -4.21 7.33
C ILE A 219 6.85 -5.39 6.36
N ASP A 220 6.86 -5.11 5.06
CA ASP A 220 6.86 -6.11 3.98
C ASP A 220 8.16 -6.93 3.93
N ARG A 221 9.20 -6.41 4.60
CA ARG A 221 10.52 -7.04 4.75
C ARG A 221 10.83 -7.40 6.20
N ASP A 222 9.81 -7.44 7.05
CA ASP A 222 9.97 -7.87 8.43
C ASP A 222 10.34 -9.36 8.48
N PHE A 223 11.13 -9.74 9.49
CA PHE A 223 11.58 -11.12 9.69
C PHE A 223 10.41 -12.13 9.72
N LEU A 224 9.27 -11.77 10.31
CA LEU A 224 8.09 -12.65 10.31
C LEU A 224 7.52 -12.89 8.90
N ILE A 225 7.65 -11.92 8.01
CA ILE A 225 7.12 -11.96 6.64
C ILE A 225 8.12 -12.60 5.67
N GLU A 226 9.39 -12.20 5.71
CA GLU A 226 10.41 -12.67 4.76
C GLU A 226 10.96 -14.05 5.11
N ASP A 227 11.13 -14.36 6.39
CA ASP A 227 11.85 -15.57 6.82
C ASP A 227 10.92 -16.64 7.41
N VAL A 228 9.99 -16.27 8.30
CA VAL A 228 9.14 -17.24 9.04
C VAL A 228 7.92 -17.67 8.23
N LEU A 229 7.16 -16.72 7.67
CA LEU A 229 5.92 -17.01 6.93
C LEU A 229 6.11 -18.03 5.79
N PRO A 230 7.16 -17.98 4.95
CA PRO A 230 7.35 -18.97 3.90
C PRO A 230 7.48 -20.40 4.44
N LEU A 231 8.20 -20.62 5.54
CA LEU A 231 8.36 -21.94 6.15
C LEU A 231 7.02 -22.50 6.67
N VAL A 232 6.22 -21.62 7.27
CA VAL A 232 4.87 -21.98 7.75
C VAL A 232 3.95 -22.32 6.58
N LEU A 233 3.96 -21.51 5.52
CA LEU A 233 3.13 -21.74 4.33
C LEU A 233 3.53 -23.01 3.60
N ASP A 234 4.82 -23.28 3.42
CA ASP A 234 5.30 -24.52 2.81
C ASP A 234 4.73 -25.77 3.51
N TRP A 235 4.64 -25.72 4.85
CA TRP A 235 4.01 -26.78 5.64
C TRP A 235 2.50 -26.87 5.39
N PHE A 236 1.77 -25.76 5.47
CA PHE A 236 0.31 -25.74 5.28
C PHE A 236 -0.09 -26.10 3.85
N GLU A 237 0.63 -25.64 2.82
CA GLU A 237 0.37 -25.99 1.44
C GLU A 237 0.59 -27.49 1.17
N SER A 238 1.56 -28.11 1.85
CA SER A 238 1.85 -29.54 1.69
C SER A 238 0.86 -30.44 2.44
N ASN A 239 0.37 -29.99 3.60
CA ASN A 239 -0.40 -30.84 4.52
C ASN A 239 -1.89 -30.47 4.60
N MET A 240 -2.24 -29.18 4.48
CA MET A 240 -3.60 -28.63 4.64
C MET A 240 -3.85 -27.41 3.72
N PRO A 241 -3.86 -27.58 2.38
CA PRO A 241 -3.91 -26.46 1.43
C PRO A 241 -5.08 -25.49 1.66
N ASP A 242 -6.24 -26.01 2.08
CA ASP A 242 -7.45 -25.22 2.35
C ASP A 242 -7.26 -24.20 3.49
N MET A 243 -6.27 -24.41 4.39
CA MET A 243 -5.98 -23.53 5.51
C MET A 243 -4.88 -22.50 5.22
N ALA A 244 -4.03 -22.73 4.20
CA ALA A 244 -2.84 -21.92 3.94
C ALA A 244 -3.15 -20.42 3.85
N GLY A 245 -4.18 -20.04 3.09
CA GLY A 245 -4.59 -18.63 2.96
C GLY A 245 -5.11 -18.01 4.27
N SER A 246 -5.72 -18.80 5.16
CA SER A 246 -6.17 -18.28 6.46
C SER A 246 -5.00 -18.05 7.42
N VAL A 247 -4.02 -18.97 7.40
CA VAL A 247 -2.79 -18.87 8.18
C VAL A 247 -1.94 -17.70 7.70
N GLN A 248 -1.82 -17.51 6.39
CA GLN A 248 -1.13 -16.35 5.80
C GLN A 248 -1.70 -15.04 6.35
N ASN A 249 -3.01 -14.83 6.18
CA ASN A 249 -3.66 -13.60 6.64
C ASN A 249 -3.51 -13.38 8.15
N TRP A 250 -3.52 -14.46 8.94
CA TRP A 250 -3.32 -14.38 10.38
C TRP A 250 -1.88 -13.98 10.75
N MET A 251 -0.88 -14.59 10.13
CA MET A 251 0.53 -14.24 10.36
C MET A 251 0.86 -12.83 9.89
N GLU A 252 0.29 -12.36 8.78
CA GLU A 252 0.43 -10.98 8.32
C GLU A 252 -0.12 -9.98 9.37
N ARG A 253 -1.25 -10.31 10.01
CA ARG A 253 -1.75 -9.51 11.15
C ARG A 253 -0.81 -9.58 12.34
N GLN A 254 -0.28 -10.75 12.67
CA GLN A 254 0.68 -10.92 13.76
C GLN A 254 1.94 -10.07 13.54
N ALA A 255 2.48 -10.03 12.32
CA ALA A 255 3.61 -9.16 11.97
C ALA A 255 3.32 -7.68 12.27
N LEU A 256 2.10 -7.19 12.00
CA LEU A 256 1.70 -5.83 12.37
C LEU A 256 1.70 -5.60 13.88
N VAL A 257 1.34 -6.60 14.69
CA VAL A 257 1.36 -6.47 16.15
C VAL A 257 2.81 -6.44 16.64
N PHE A 258 3.68 -7.31 16.12
CA PHE A 258 5.07 -7.44 16.57
C PHE A 258 5.97 -6.28 16.18
N TYR A 259 5.85 -5.80 14.94
CA TYR A 259 6.81 -4.87 14.36
C TYR A 259 7.13 -3.64 15.24
N PRO A 260 8.40 -3.28 15.50
CA PRO A 260 9.62 -3.89 14.98
C PRO A 260 10.33 -4.77 16.03
N ILE A 261 9.57 -5.43 16.92
CA ILE A 261 10.12 -6.33 17.94
C ILE A 261 10.37 -7.71 17.35
N ASN A 262 11.52 -8.31 17.69
CA ASN A 262 11.90 -9.68 17.35
C ASN A 262 11.75 -10.64 18.54
N PHE A 263 11.87 -11.94 18.25
CA PHE A 263 11.80 -13.04 19.22
C PHE A 263 13.17 -13.30 19.89
N ASP A 264 13.72 -12.30 20.57
CA ASP A 264 15.02 -12.42 21.26
C ASP A 264 14.84 -12.73 22.76
N ILE A 265 15.69 -13.59 23.33
CA ILE A 265 15.81 -13.85 24.79
C ILE A 265 17.16 -13.33 25.27
N ASP A 266 17.18 -12.33 26.15
CA ASP A 266 18.41 -11.83 26.80
C ASP A 266 19.61 -11.65 25.83
N GLU A 267 19.34 -11.05 24.65
CA GLU A 267 20.28 -10.80 23.54
C GLU A 267 20.57 -11.99 22.60
N LEU A 268 19.98 -13.17 22.85
CA LEU A 268 20.06 -14.34 21.96
C LEU A 268 18.88 -14.38 20.99
N THR A 269 19.17 -14.38 19.70
CA THR A 269 18.17 -14.57 18.65
C THR A 269 17.77 -16.04 18.55
N ILE A 270 16.47 -16.30 18.62
CA ILE A 270 15.90 -17.63 18.45
C ILE A 270 15.96 -18.01 16.96
N GLU A 271 16.30 -19.28 16.68
CA GLU A 271 16.38 -19.82 15.32
C GLU A 271 15.03 -19.72 14.59
N THR A 272 15.07 -19.35 13.32
CA THR A 272 13.87 -19.16 12.47
C THR A 272 12.97 -20.40 12.45
N ASP A 273 13.57 -21.59 12.36
CA ASP A 273 12.83 -22.87 12.32
C ASP A 273 12.01 -23.10 13.60
N VAL A 274 12.54 -22.71 14.77
CA VAL A 274 11.82 -22.82 16.06
C VAL A 274 10.60 -21.91 16.07
N ILE A 275 10.75 -20.69 15.54
CA ILE A 275 9.66 -19.73 15.46
C ILE A 275 8.58 -20.23 14.50
N ALA A 276 8.98 -20.74 13.32
CA ALA A 276 8.07 -21.33 12.35
C ALA A 276 7.30 -22.53 12.94
N ASP A 277 7.99 -23.43 13.64
CA ASP A 277 7.40 -24.58 14.33
C ASP A 277 6.33 -24.14 15.34
N CYS A 278 6.62 -23.10 16.13
CA CYS A 278 5.66 -22.52 17.06
C CYS A 278 4.42 -21.94 16.36
N TYR A 279 4.60 -21.25 15.24
CA TYR A 279 3.48 -20.71 14.45
C TYR A 279 2.61 -21.83 13.85
N ILE A 280 3.21 -22.90 13.31
CA ILE A 280 2.48 -24.07 12.80
C ILE A 280 1.68 -24.72 13.93
N TYR A 281 2.35 -25.03 15.04
CA TYR A 281 1.72 -25.65 16.20
C TYR A 281 0.56 -24.81 16.75
N PHE A 282 0.79 -23.50 16.89
CA PHE A 282 -0.22 -22.60 17.44
C PHE A 282 -1.42 -22.44 16.51
N ALA A 283 -1.19 -22.29 15.20
CA ALA A 283 -2.27 -22.23 14.21
C ALA A 283 -3.15 -23.51 14.25
N LEU A 284 -2.54 -24.69 14.34
CA LEU A 284 -3.27 -25.95 14.49
C LEU A 284 -4.05 -26.03 15.81
N SER A 285 -3.48 -25.51 16.91
CA SER A 285 -4.13 -25.50 18.21
C SER A 285 -5.42 -24.64 18.22
N MET A 286 -5.50 -23.60 17.38
CA MET A 286 -6.75 -22.83 17.21
C MET A 286 -7.91 -23.70 16.70
N PHE A 287 -7.60 -24.79 16.00
CA PHE A 287 -8.57 -25.75 15.47
C PHE A 287 -8.63 -27.07 16.26
N GLN A 288 -7.90 -27.18 17.38
CA GLN A 288 -7.74 -28.42 18.17
C GLN A 288 -7.11 -29.56 17.35
N MET A 289 -6.13 -29.21 16.51
CA MET A 289 -5.44 -30.13 15.58
C MET A 289 -3.94 -30.23 15.85
N GLU A 290 -3.47 -29.79 17.02
CA GLU A 290 -2.06 -29.76 17.39
C GLU A 290 -1.37 -31.13 17.33
N GLU A 291 -2.12 -32.24 17.47
CA GLU A 291 -1.61 -33.60 17.35
C GLU A 291 -1.03 -33.92 15.95
N ILE A 292 -1.44 -33.17 14.92
CA ILE A 292 -0.93 -33.32 13.53
C ILE A 292 0.52 -32.86 13.42
N TYR A 293 0.94 -31.93 14.28
CA TYR A 293 2.29 -31.41 14.33
C TYR A 293 2.87 -31.55 15.75
N PRO A 294 3.33 -32.75 16.13
CA PRO A 294 3.82 -32.99 17.47
C PRO A 294 5.11 -32.20 17.70
N LEU A 295 5.01 -31.12 18.47
CA LEU A 295 6.12 -30.24 18.80
C LEU A 295 6.83 -30.72 20.08
N THR A 296 8.15 -30.82 20.03
CA THR A 296 8.95 -31.09 21.23
C THR A 296 9.29 -29.76 21.91
N LEU A 297 8.58 -29.44 23.00
CA LEU A 297 8.76 -28.17 23.71
C LEU A 297 10.16 -28.06 24.32
N THR A 298 10.94 -27.10 23.81
CA THR A 298 12.14 -26.58 24.47
C THR A 298 11.83 -25.25 25.14
N GLU A 299 12.77 -24.70 25.90
CA GLU A 299 12.65 -23.37 26.52
C GLU A 299 12.36 -22.28 25.48
N ASP A 300 13.05 -22.30 24.33
CA ASP A 300 12.80 -21.38 23.22
C ASP A 300 11.39 -21.51 22.67
N HIS A 301 10.87 -22.74 22.51
CA HIS A 301 9.50 -22.95 22.02
C HIS A 301 8.46 -22.42 23.02
N GLU A 302 8.65 -22.66 24.32
CA GLU A 302 7.74 -22.16 25.35
C GLU A 302 7.71 -20.63 25.35
N HIS A 303 8.89 -19.99 25.24
CA HIS A 303 9.01 -18.54 25.16
C HIS A 303 8.30 -17.96 23.94
N VAL A 304 8.57 -18.50 22.74
CA VAL A 304 7.93 -18.04 21.50
C VAL A 304 6.41 -18.24 21.56
N LEU A 305 5.93 -19.39 22.04
CA LEU A 305 4.49 -19.65 22.16
C LEU A 305 3.80 -18.69 23.13
N ASP A 306 4.45 -18.31 24.23
CA ASP A 306 3.89 -17.35 25.18
C ASP A 306 3.84 -15.93 24.60
N ILE A 307 4.86 -15.55 23.82
CA ILE A 307 4.87 -14.31 23.07
C ILE A 307 3.74 -14.28 22.02
N ILE A 308 3.57 -15.34 21.23
CA ILE A 308 2.50 -15.45 20.24
C ILE A 308 1.13 -15.35 20.92
N LYS A 309 0.91 -16.06 22.03
CA LYS A 309 -0.35 -15.99 22.81
C LYS A 309 -0.64 -14.58 23.32
N GLU A 310 0.38 -13.84 23.73
CA GLU A 310 0.22 -12.46 24.17
C GLU A 310 -0.17 -11.56 22.99
N ALA A 311 0.48 -11.70 21.84
CA ALA A 311 0.23 -10.90 20.66
C ALA A 311 -1.19 -11.07 20.09
N VAL A 312 -1.76 -12.27 20.16
CA VAL A 312 -3.15 -12.55 19.74
C VAL A 312 -4.18 -11.68 20.48
N LYS A 313 -3.88 -11.21 21.70
CA LYS A 313 -4.77 -10.31 22.46
C LYS A 313 -4.89 -8.91 21.84
N TYR A 314 -4.00 -8.59 20.90
CA TYR A 314 -3.87 -7.30 20.24
C TYR A 314 -4.12 -7.41 18.72
N GLU A 315 -4.82 -8.45 18.28
CA GLU A 315 -5.39 -8.45 16.93
C GLU A 315 -6.61 -7.51 16.89
N LEU A 316 -6.69 -6.66 15.86
CA LEU A 316 -7.82 -5.75 15.61
C LEU A 316 -8.92 -6.45 14.79
#